data_AF-A0A853AL76-F1
#
_entry.id   AF-A0A853AL76-F1
#
_cell.length_a   1.000
_cell.length_b   1.000
_cell.length_c   1.000
_cell.angle_alpha   90.00
_cell.angle_beta   90.00
_cell.angle_gamma   90.00
#
_symmetry.space_group_name_H-M   'P 1'
#
loop_
_entity.id
_entity.type
_entity.pdbx_description
1 polymer ?
#
loop_
_entity_poly.entity_id
_entity_poly.type
_entity_poly.pdbx_seq_one_letter_code
_entity_poly.pdbx_strand_id
1 'polypeptide(L)'
;MSAQVEPGPVEPPAVVFARLADVPVEALDKLIEATQEVYNDLNKVHGHPYWGDLVFHQGAAMKALKEARTCLEGLRSEAIGARNTELGVTVTTAVVGGERFYAQTEDSKAELVEKVLRPPQPGASHLYVWDRPHQDPEAPGPYVQVRIVTDTENEVGVLNFTEESEDGEMTSWHTLNPEPSPEAPALPFDAGSTLKFPRNAVLPFRDLRAALDEFTRSGQRPEAVQWQPARWGDI
;
A
#
# COMPACT_ATOMS: atom_id res chain seq x y z
N MET A 1 10.02 -4.87 56.32
CA MET A 1 10.96 -4.85 55.18
C MET A 1 10.24 -5.47 53.99
N SER A 2 9.67 -4.65 53.12
CA SER A 2 9.11 -5.14 51.85
C SER A 2 10.27 -5.28 50.88
N ALA A 3 10.52 -6.50 50.41
CA ALA A 3 11.49 -6.74 49.35
C ALA A 3 10.99 -6.05 48.08
N GLN A 4 11.72 -5.04 47.62
CA GLN A 4 11.57 -4.52 46.26
C GLN A 4 11.98 -5.65 45.32
N VAL A 5 11.01 -6.18 44.57
CA VAL A 5 11.29 -7.02 43.42
C VAL A 5 11.96 -6.11 42.40
N GLU A 6 13.27 -6.26 42.21
CA GLU A 6 13.95 -5.60 41.11
C GLU A 6 13.27 -6.05 39.80
N PRO A 7 12.82 -5.12 38.95
CA PRO A 7 12.26 -5.51 37.66
C PRO A 7 13.38 -6.23 36.90
N GLY A 8 13.11 -7.47 36.51
CA GLY A 8 13.98 -8.22 35.61
C GLY A 8 14.22 -7.43 34.31
N PRO A 9 15.21 -7.86 33.49
CA PRO A 9 15.55 -7.12 32.28
C PRO A 9 14.30 -6.88 31.42
N VAL A 10 13.99 -5.60 31.19
CA VAL A 10 12.84 -5.18 30.38
C VAL A 10 13.13 -5.61 28.95
N GLU A 11 12.25 -6.44 28.41
CA GLU A 11 12.38 -6.93 27.04
C GLU A 11 12.25 -5.78 26.04
N PRO A 12 13.05 -5.74 24.95
CA PRO A 12 12.94 -4.68 23.96
C PRO A 12 11.55 -4.63 23.32
N PRO A 13 10.93 -3.44 23.14
CA PRO A 13 9.59 -3.31 22.55
C PRO A 13 9.43 -4.02 21.20
N ALA A 14 10.44 -3.95 20.31
CA ALA A 14 10.42 -4.62 19.02
C ALA A 14 10.23 -6.14 19.13
N VAL A 15 10.76 -6.79 20.18
CA VAL A 15 10.58 -8.23 20.42
C VAL A 15 9.15 -8.53 20.86
N VAL A 16 8.57 -7.66 21.69
CA VAL A 16 7.16 -7.77 22.10
C VAL A 16 6.23 -7.60 20.90
N PHE A 17 6.45 -6.57 20.09
CA PHE A 17 5.64 -6.34 18.88
C PHE A 17 5.79 -7.44 17.84
N ALA A 18 6.98 -8.04 17.70
CA ALA A 18 7.16 -9.21 16.83
C ALA A 18 6.23 -10.37 17.23
N ARG A 19 6.12 -10.68 18.54
CA ARG A 19 5.18 -11.71 19.01
C ARG A 19 3.72 -11.33 18.83
N LEU A 20 3.39 -10.04 18.97
CA LEU A 20 2.03 -9.55 18.71
C LEU A 20 1.68 -9.59 17.22
N ALA A 21 2.66 -9.60 16.32
CA ALA A 21 2.45 -9.77 14.89
C ALA A 21 2.19 -11.24 14.50
N ASP A 22 2.56 -12.22 15.33
CA ASP A 22 2.36 -13.66 15.09
C ASP A 22 0.91 -14.13 15.39
N VAL A 23 -0.07 -13.24 15.28
CA VAL A 23 -1.49 -13.56 15.47
C VAL A 23 -1.95 -14.50 14.35
N PRO A 24 -2.63 -15.64 14.67
CA PRO A 24 -2.91 -16.70 13.70
C PRO A 24 -4.15 -16.39 12.85
N VAL A 25 -4.08 -15.37 11.99
CA VAL A 25 -5.20 -14.97 11.11
C VAL A 25 -5.60 -16.11 10.17
N GLU A 26 -4.63 -16.89 9.69
CA GLU A 26 -4.86 -18.02 8.78
C GLU A 26 -5.62 -19.17 9.46
N ALA A 27 -5.61 -19.24 10.80
CA ALA A 27 -6.43 -20.19 11.53
C ALA A 27 -7.92 -19.80 11.50
N LEU A 28 -8.22 -18.50 11.51
CA LEU A 28 -9.59 -18.00 11.31
C LEU A 28 -10.07 -18.20 9.89
N ASP A 29 -9.21 -18.04 8.88
CA ASP A 29 -9.56 -18.34 7.49
C ASP A 29 -10.05 -19.80 7.34
N LYS A 30 -9.28 -20.75 7.87
CA LYS A 30 -9.68 -22.17 7.87
C LYS A 30 -10.98 -22.42 8.63
N LEU A 31 -11.20 -21.72 9.75
CA LEU A 31 -12.44 -21.86 10.50
C LEU A 31 -13.64 -21.29 9.73
N ILE A 32 -13.48 -20.15 9.05
CA ILE A 32 -14.50 -19.54 8.20
C ILE A 32 -14.85 -20.50 7.05
N GLU A 33 -13.84 -21.05 6.37
CA GLU A 33 -14.02 -22.03 5.28
C GLU A 33 -14.77 -23.27 5.78
N ALA A 34 -14.29 -23.91 6.85
CA ALA A 34 -14.92 -25.10 7.41
C ALA A 34 -16.37 -24.83 7.87
N THR A 35 -16.62 -23.65 8.46
CA THR A 35 -17.96 -23.25 8.89
C THR A 35 -18.88 -23.05 7.67
N GLN A 36 -18.38 -22.41 6.61
CA GLN A 36 -19.13 -22.23 5.38
C GLN A 36 -19.47 -23.57 4.71
N GLU A 37 -18.53 -24.52 4.69
CA GLU A 37 -18.73 -25.87 4.15
C GLU A 37 -19.86 -26.62 4.87
N VAL A 38 -19.88 -26.58 6.21
CA VAL A 38 -20.96 -27.19 7.02
C VAL A 38 -22.33 -26.62 6.64
N TYR A 39 -22.39 -25.33 6.32
CA TYR A 39 -23.65 -24.65 6.03
C TYR A 39 -24.06 -24.62 4.56
N ASN A 40 -23.22 -25.10 3.63
CA ASN A 40 -23.57 -25.19 2.21
C ASN A 40 -24.82 -26.05 1.95
N ASP A 41 -25.10 -26.98 2.86
CA ASP A 41 -26.25 -27.87 2.80
C ASP A 41 -27.55 -27.27 3.35
N LEU A 42 -27.50 -26.07 3.93
CA LEU A 42 -28.66 -25.50 4.63
C LEU A 42 -29.86 -25.26 3.70
N ASN A 43 -29.62 -24.91 2.43
CA ASN A 43 -30.69 -24.75 1.45
C ASN A 43 -31.37 -26.09 1.09
N LYS A 44 -30.73 -27.24 1.36
CA LYS A 44 -31.33 -28.57 1.11
C LYS A 44 -32.47 -28.88 2.08
N VAL A 45 -32.55 -28.20 3.23
CA VAL A 45 -33.62 -28.38 4.23
C VAL A 45 -34.62 -27.21 4.25
N HIS A 46 -34.67 -26.44 3.17
CA HIS A 46 -35.64 -25.35 2.99
C HIS A 46 -37.08 -25.84 3.17
N GLY A 47 -37.85 -25.13 4.00
CA GLY A 47 -39.22 -25.49 4.39
C GLY A 47 -39.34 -26.32 5.67
N HIS A 48 -38.23 -26.76 6.27
CA HIS A 48 -38.25 -27.35 7.62
C HIS A 48 -38.58 -26.28 8.68
N PRO A 49 -39.33 -26.59 9.76
CA PRO A 49 -39.69 -25.62 10.79
C PRO A 49 -38.49 -24.86 11.41
N TYR A 50 -37.34 -25.52 11.56
CA TYR A 50 -36.12 -24.91 12.10
C TYR A 50 -35.24 -24.21 11.05
N TRP A 51 -35.59 -24.25 9.76
CA TRP A 51 -34.73 -23.73 8.70
C TRP A 51 -34.40 -22.25 8.90
N GLY A 52 -35.39 -21.43 9.25
CA GLY A 52 -35.20 -20.01 9.51
C GLY A 52 -34.21 -19.74 10.65
N ASP A 53 -34.34 -20.46 11.76
CA ASP A 53 -33.44 -20.33 12.91
C ASP A 53 -32.01 -20.75 12.55
N LEU A 54 -31.86 -21.83 11.79
CA LEU A 54 -30.54 -22.29 11.32
C LEU A 54 -29.87 -21.26 10.40
N VAL A 55 -30.62 -20.63 9.48
CA VAL A 55 -30.10 -19.57 8.60
C VAL A 55 -29.68 -18.35 9.42
N PHE A 56 -30.49 -17.97 10.41
CA PHE A 56 -30.19 -16.88 11.31
C PHE A 56 -28.88 -17.13 12.09
N HIS A 57 -28.74 -18.32 12.70
CA HIS A 57 -27.54 -18.68 13.45
C HIS A 57 -26.30 -18.80 12.57
N GLN A 58 -26.42 -19.36 11.36
CA GLN A 58 -25.33 -19.35 10.37
C GLN A 58 -24.89 -17.92 10.08
N GLY A 59 -25.83 -17.03 9.73
CA GLY A 59 -25.52 -15.65 9.36
C GLY A 59 -24.80 -14.91 10.50
N ALA A 60 -25.29 -15.08 11.74
CA ALA A 60 -24.68 -14.50 12.92
C ALA A 60 -23.26 -15.05 13.18
N ALA A 61 -23.06 -16.36 13.10
CA ALA A 61 -21.75 -16.98 13.30
C ALA A 61 -20.73 -16.56 12.22
N MET A 62 -21.14 -16.58 10.95
CA MET A 62 -20.28 -16.16 9.83
C MET A 62 -19.91 -14.68 9.93
N LYS A 63 -20.83 -13.82 10.35
CA LYS A 63 -20.55 -12.41 10.61
C LYS A 63 -19.51 -12.26 11.71
N ALA A 64 -19.71 -12.91 12.86
CA ALA A 64 -18.79 -12.82 13.99
C ALA A 64 -17.38 -13.32 13.65
N LEU A 65 -17.26 -14.42 12.89
CA LEU A 65 -15.97 -14.93 12.44
C LEU A 65 -15.24 -13.95 11.51
N LYS A 66 -15.96 -13.35 10.55
CA LYS A 66 -15.39 -12.34 9.64
C LYS A 66 -14.96 -11.08 10.39
N GLU A 67 -15.77 -10.61 11.33
CA GLU A 67 -15.42 -9.46 12.19
C GLU A 67 -14.18 -9.75 13.05
N ALA A 68 -14.12 -10.92 13.69
CA ALA A 68 -12.96 -11.35 14.45
C ALA A 68 -11.69 -11.40 13.58
N ARG A 69 -11.81 -11.93 12.36
CA ARG A 69 -10.70 -11.96 11.40
C ARG A 69 -10.21 -10.55 11.07
N THR A 70 -11.11 -9.63 10.75
CA THR A 70 -10.75 -8.22 10.49
C THR A 70 -10.06 -7.58 11.69
N CYS A 71 -10.56 -7.81 12.91
CA CYS A 71 -9.93 -7.28 14.12
C CYS A 71 -8.51 -7.84 14.33
N LEU A 72 -8.31 -9.14 14.12
CA LEU A 72 -6.99 -9.76 14.26
C LEU A 72 -6.01 -9.29 13.18
N GLU A 73 -6.47 -9.09 11.95
CA GLU A 73 -5.64 -8.52 10.88
C GLU A 73 -5.21 -7.08 11.22
N GLY A 74 -6.15 -6.27 11.73
CA GLY A 74 -5.84 -4.92 12.22
C GLY A 74 -4.79 -4.94 13.34
N LEU A 75 -4.95 -5.82 14.35
CA LEU A 75 -3.98 -5.99 15.43
C LEU A 75 -2.59 -6.38 14.89
N ARG A 76 -2.52 -7.34 13.97
CA ARG A 76 -1.28 -7.77 13.33
C ARG A 76 -0.63 -6.63 12.56
N SER A 77 -1.41 -5.88 11.79
CA SER A 77 -0.94 -4.71 11.02
C SER A 77 -0.38 -3.61 11.92
N GLU A 78 -1.03 -3.32 13.05
CA GLU A 78 -0.54 -2.39 14.08
C GLU A 78 0.75 -2.88 14.75
N ALA A 79 0.82 -4.16 15.10
CA ALA A 79 2.04 -4.73 15.68
C ALA A 79 3.23 -4.69 14.71
N ILE A 80 3.00 -4.95 13.41
CA ILE A 80 4.04 -4.84 12.37
C ILE A 80 4.53 -3.40 12.24
N GLY A 81 3.62 -2.43 12.14
CA GLY A 81 3.96 -1.02 12.03
C GLY A 81 4.76 -0.53 13.23
N ALA A 82 4.30 -0.83 14.45
CA ALA A 82 4.99 -0.48 15.69
C ALA A 82 6.41 -1.09 15.74
N ARG A 83 6.55 -2.38 15.43
CA ARG A 83 7.87 -3.04 15.37
C ARG A 83 8.80 -2.36 14.37
N ASN A 84 8.31 -2.08 13.17
CA ASN A 84 9.13 -1.51 12.10
C ASN A 84 9.56 -0.08 12.43
N THR A 85 8.67 0.71 13.04
CA THR A 85 9.00 2.05 13.56
C THR A 85 10.12 1.99 14.61
N GLU A 86 10.04 1.06 15.57
CA GLU A 86 11.12 0.85 16.56
C GLU A 86 12.47 0.47 15.92
N LEU A 87 12.44 -0.23 14.79
CA LEU A 87 13.63 -0.68 14.06
C LEU A 87 14.10 0.33 12.99
N GLY A 88 13.38 1.42 12.75
CA GLY A 88 13.64 2.35 11.65
C GLY A 88 13.50 1.71 10.26
N VAL A 89 12.64 0.70 10.14
CA VAL A 89 12.39 -0.04 8.89
C VAL A 89 11.16 0.54 8.19
N THR A 90 11.25 0.72 6.87
CA THR A 90 10.11 1.11 6.03
C THR A 90 9.79 0.03 5.01
N VAL A 91 8.50 -0.13 4.73
CA VAL A 91 7.98 -1.01 3.68
C VAL A 91 7.57 -0.14 2.49
N THR A 92 8.07 -0.48 1.31
CA THR A 92 7.60 0.08 0.05
C THR A 92 6.50 -0.80 -0.51
N THR A 93 5.33 -0.23 -0.77
CA THR A 93 4.24 -0.88 -1.50
C THR A 93 4.17 -0.33 -2.92
N ALA A 94 4.21 -1.20 -3.93
CA ALA A 94 3.92 -0.84 -5.31
C ALA A 94 2.55 -1.39 -5.74
N VAL A 95 1.75 -0.58 -6.43
CA VAL A 95 0.55 -1.03 -7.16
C VAL A 95 0.86 -0.96 -8.65
N VAL A 96 0.90 -2.11 -9.31
CA VAL A 96 1.22 -2.23 -10.74
C VAL A 96 0.16 -3.10 -11.41
N GLY A 97 -0.60 -2.53 -12.34
CA GLY A 97 -1.69 -3.26 -13.00
C GLY A 97 -2.79 -3.76 -12.05
N GLY A 98 -2.99 -3.06 -10.92
CA GLY A 98 -3.93 -3.46 -9.87
C GLY A 98 -3.38 -4.50 -8.87
N GLU A 99 -2.21 -5.06 -9.12
CA GLU A 99 -1.54 -5.99 -8.19
C GLU A 99 -0.62 -5.23 -7.22
N ARG A 100 -0.59 -5.68 -5.96
CA ARG A 100 0.26 -5.09 -4.92
C ARG A 100 1.53 -5.92 -4.71
N PHE A 101 2.65 -5.23 -4.60
CA PHE A 101 3.97 -5.80 -4.29
C PHE A 101 4.60 -5.06 -3.12
N TYR A 102 5.40 -5.75 -2.32
CA TYR A 102 5.97 -5.22 -1.08
C TYR A 102 7.47 -5.47 -1.03
N ALA A 103 8.23 -4.47 -0.61
CA ALA A 103 9.68 -4.54 -0.45
C ALA A 103 10.13 -3.90 0.85
N GLN A 104 11.16 -4.48 1.47
CA GLN A 104 11.72 -4.00 2.75
C GLN A 104 13.24 -3.87 2.67
N THR A 105 13.90 -4.76 1.94
CA THR A 105 15.36 -4.71 1.71
C THR A 105 15.66 -3.82 0.52
N GLU A 106 16.88 -3.27 0.48
CA GLU A 106 17.37 -2.44 -0.62
C GLU A 106 17.25 -3.17 -1.97
N ASP A 107 17.68 -4.44 -2.05
CA ASP A 107 17.57 -5.25 -3.27
C ASP A 107 16.11 -5.39 -3.74
N SER A 108 15.19 -5.73 -2.82
CA SER A 108 13.77 -5.86 -3.17
C SER A 108 13.13 -4.52 -3.58
N LYS A 109 13.61 -3.41 -3.02
CA LYS A 109 13.15 -2.06 -3.39
C LYS A 109 13.62 -1.69 -4.79
N ALA A 110 14.88 -1.99 -5.13
CA ALA A 110 15.41 -1.80 -6.47
C ALA A 110 14.64 -2.63 -7.53
N GLU A 111 14.29 -3.87 -7.21
CA GLU A 111 13.43 -4.70 -8.08
C GLU A 111 12.04 -4.08 -8.29
N LEU A 112 11.43 -3.51 -7.23
CA LEU A 112 10.16 -2.78 -7.38
C LEU A 112 10.30 -1.53 -8.24
N VAL A 113 11.40 -0.80 -8.13
CA VAL A 113 11.67 0.39 -8.95
C VAL A 113 11.72 0.00 -10.44
N GLU A 114 12.43 -1.06 -10.79
CA GLU A 114 12.42 -1.56 -12.18
C GLU A 114 11.02 -1.97 -12.64
N LYS A 115 10.24 -2.60 -11.76
CA LYS A 115 8.89 -3.05 -12.07
C LYS A 115 7.93 -1.89 -12.35
N VAL A 116 7.99 -0.79 -11.60
CA VAL A 116 7.13 0.38 -11.84
C VAL A 116 7.60 1.22 -13.03
N LEU A 117 8.89 1.17 -13.38
CA LEU A 117 9.41 1.83 -14.59
C LEU A 117 9.04 1.04 -15.85
N ARG A 118 8.89 -0.28 -15.75
CA ARG A 118 8.52 -1.16 -16.87
C ARG A 118 7.30 -2.01 -16.52
N PRO A 119 6.12 -1.39 -16.35
CA PRO A 119 4.92 -2.13 -16.01
C PRO A 119 4.53 -3.06 -17.17
N PRO A 120 3.96 -4.25 -16.88
CA PRO A 120 3.60 -5.23 -17.91
C PRO A 120 2.42 -4.76 -18.79
N GLN A 121 1.62 -3.82 -18.31
CA GLN A 121 0.49 -3.24 -19.02
C GLN A 121 0.56 -1.70 -18.94
N PRO A 122 0.11 -0.98 -19.98
CA PRO A 122 0.00 0.48 -19.92
C PRO A 122 -0.93 0.93 -18.80
N GLY A 123 -0.54 2.00 -18.10
CA GLY A 123 -1.32 2.57 -17.01
C GLY A 123 -0.42 3.25 -15.98
N ALA A 124 -1.04 3.90 -15.01
CA ALA A 124 -0.32 4.44 -13.87
C ALA A 124 0.03 3.31 -12.91
N SER A 125 1.27 3.34 -12.40
CA SER A 125 1.67 2.61 -11.21
C SER A 125 1.70 3.56 -10.02
N HIS A 126 1.59 3.02 -8.82
CA HIS A 126 1.67 3.80 -7.58
C HIS A 126 2.71 3.21 -6.65
N LEU A 127 3.44 4.07 -5.95
CA LEU A 127 4.35 3.71 -4.87
C LEU A 127 3.95 4.42 -3.59
N TYR A 128 4.04 3.68 -2.50
CA TYR A 128 3.83 4.14 -1.14
C TYR A 128 5.00 3.68 -0.28
N VAL A 129 5.37 4.46 0.73
CA VAL A 129 6.37 4.08 1.72
C VAL A 129 5.80 4.34 3.10
N TRP A 130 5.82 3.32 3.94
CA TRP A 130 5.20 3.38 5.25
C TRP A 130 5.91 2.47 6.26
N ASP A 131 5.44 2.44 7.50
CA ASP A 131 5.94 1.52 8.53
C ASP A 131 5.47 0.08 8.31
N ARG A 132 4.49 -0.14 7.43
CA ARG A 132 3.90 -1.46 7.13
C ARG A 132 3.37 -1.55 5.71
N PRO A 133 3.07 -2.76 5.21
CA PRO A 133 2.44 -2.93 3.90
C PRO A 133 1.10 -2.16 3.81
N HIS A 134 0.94 -1.29 2.82
CA HIS A 134 -0.36 -0.70 2.48
C HIS A 134 -1.23 -1.67 1.68
N GLN A 135 -2.01 -2.50 2.38
CA GLN A 135 -2.84 -3.56 1.79
C GLN A 135 -4.25 -3.10 1.44
N ASP A 136 -4.84 -2.29 2.32
CA ASP A 136 -6.21 -1.81 2.22
C ASP A 136 -6.23 -0.32 1.81
N PRO A 137 -6.76 0.03 0.63
CA PRO A 137 -6.84 1.42 0.20
C PRO A 137 -7.79 2.28 1.04
N GLU A 138 -8.71 1.66 1.79
CA GLU A 138 -9.64 2.36 2.69
C GLU A 138 -9.05 2.58 4.09
N ALA A 139 -7.89 1.97 4.38
CA ALA A 139 -7.20 2.20 5.65
C ALA A 139 -6.60 3.61 5.68
N PRO A 140 -6.58 4.29 6.84
CA PRO A 140 -5.90 5.56 7.00
C PRO A 140 -4.42 5.46 6.63
N GLY A 141 -3.99 6.37 5.76
CA GLY A 141 -2.62 6.43 5.26
C GLY A 141 -2.25 5.25 4.34
N PRO A 142 -1.02 5.26 3.78
CA PRO A 142 -0.03 6.32 3.91
C PRO A 142 -0.46 7.60 3.17
N TYR A 143 -0.27 8.74 3.83
CA TYR A 143 -0.67 10.07 3.35
C TYR A 143 0.23 10.63 2.26
N VAL A 144 1.21 9.85 1.81
CA VAL A 144 2.15 10.23 0.76
C VAL A 144 2.16 9.12 -0.29
N GLN A 145 2.10 9.52 -1.56
CA GLN A 145 2.19 8.62 -2.69
C GLN A 145 3.00 9.21 -3.84
N VAL A 146 3.59 8.33 -4.64
CA VAL A 146 4.12 8.67 -5.96
C VAL A 146 3.34 7.89 -7.00
N ARG A 147 2.69 8.60 -7.92
CA ARG A 147 2.15 8.07 -9.17
C ARG A 147 3.24 8.09 -10.24
N ILE A 148 3.36 7.00 -10.98
CA ILE A 148 4.36 6.80 -12.03
C ILE A 148 3.63 6.50 -13.33
N VAL A 149 3.91 7.29 -14.37
CA VAL A 149 3.47 7.01 -15.74
C VAL A 149 4.69 6.98 -16.64
N THR A 150 4.85 5.90 -17.38
CA THR A 150 6.02 5.66 -18.24
C THR A 150 5.62 5.34 -19.66
N ASP A 151 6.45 5.79 -20.59
CA ASP A 151 6.57 5.26 -21.94
C ASP A 151 7.85 4.39 -21.98
N THR A 152 7.64 3.08 -22.02
CA THR A 152 8.73 2.10 -21.96
C THR A 152 9.53 1.98 -23.25
N GLU A 153 8.95 2.35 -24.40
CA GLU A 153 9.62 2.32 -25.70
C GLU A 153 10.62 3.46 -25.81
N ASN A 154 10.24 4.65 -25.32
CA ASN A 154 11.09 5.84 -25.31
C ASN A 154 11.93 5.98 -24.03
N GLU A 155 11.77 5.09 -23.05
CA GLU A 155 12.43 5.11 -21.74
C GLU A 155 12.30 6.46 -21.01
N VAL A 156 11.10 7.01 -21.03
CA VAL A 156 10.75 8.28 -20.38
C VAL A 156 9.48 8.16 -19.54
N GLY A 157 9.27 9.07 -18.62
CA GLY A 157 8.11 9.05 -17.74
C GLY A 157 7.95 10.33 -16.93
N VAL A 158 6.90 10.34 -16.09
CA VAL A 158 6.56 11.43 -15.18
C VAL A 158 6.29 10.82 -13.81
N LEU A 159 6.81 11.47 -12.76
CA LEU A 159 6.38 11.21 -11.39
C LEU A 159 5.41 12.31 -10.97
N ASN A 160 4.35 11.91 -10.27
CA ASN A 160 3.46 12.82 -9.56
C ASN A 160 3.47 12.44 -8.08
N PHE A 161 4.02 13.31 -7.25
CA PHE A 161 4.06 13.16 -5.81
C PHE A 161 2.84 13.87 -5.21
N THR A 162 2.11 13.18 -4.36
CA THR A 162 0.97 13.73 -3.62
C THR A 162 1.18 13.50 -2.14
N GLU A 163 0.90 14.54 -1.35
CA GLU A 163 0.80 14.44 0.11
C GLU A 163 -0.58 14.95 0.57
N GLU A 164 -1.10 14.31 1.60
CA GLU A 164 -2.32 14.67 2.31
C GLU A 164 -1.94 15.23 3.69
N SER A 165 -2.46 16.40 4.04
CA SER A 165 -2.25 16.99 5.37
C SER A 165 -3.15 16.33 6.43
N GLU A 166 -2.91 16.62 7.71
CA GLU A 166 -3.78 16.16 8.81
C GLU A 166 -5.24 16.64 8.67
N ASP A 167 -5.46 17.76 7.98
CA ASP A 167 -6.79 18.31 7.70
C ASP A 167 -7.44 17.70 6.43
N GLY A 168 -6.77 16.73 5.79
CA GLY A 168 -7.22 16.09 4.55
C GLY A 168 -6.97 16.93 3.29
N GLU A 169 -6.17 18.00 3.37
CA GLU A 169 -5.83 18.81 2.21
C GLU A 169 -4.78 18.11 1.35
N MET A 170 -5.11 17.89 0.06
CA MET A 170 -4.22 17.26 -0.90
C MET A 170 -3.35 18.30 -1.62
N THR A 171 -2.04 18.15 -1.52
CA THR A 171 -1.08 18.92 -2.33
C THR A 171 -0.36 17.98 -3.28
N SER A 172 -0.10 18.40 -4.52
CA SER A 172 0.66 17.57 -5.45
C SER A 172 1.60 18.35 -6.34
N TRP A 173 2.64 17.63 -6.78
CA TRP A 173 3.66 18.10 -7.70
C TRP A 173 3.88 17.04 -8.76
N HIS A 174 4.31 17.46 -9.92
CA HIS A 174 4.91 16.56 -10.90
C HIS A 174 6.35 16.98 -11.16
N THR A 175 7.13 16.04 -11.69
CA THR A 175 8.51 16.31 -12.09
C THR A 175 8.61 17.53 -13.01
N LEU A 176 9.77 18.17 -13.00
CA LEU A 176 10.13 19.26 -13.87
C LEU A 176 11.45 18.94 -14.57
N ASN A 177 11.39 18.88 -15.88
CA ASN A 177 12.52 18.88 -16.78
C ASN A 177 12.79 20.34 -17.22
N PRO A 178 13.90 20.97 -16.78
CA PRO A 178 14.21 22.34 -17.18
C PRO A 178 14.58 22.48 -18.66
N GLU A 179 14.96 21.38 -19.31
CA GLU A 179 15.36 21.34 -20.72
C GLU A 179 14.54 20.27 -21.46
N PRO A 180 13.22 20.47 -21.64
CA PRO A 180 12.36 19.46 -22.21
C PRO A 180 12.65 19.22 -23.69
N SER A 181 12.69 17.95 -24.09
CA SER A 181 12.76 17.59 -25.50
C SER A 181 11.48 18.06 -26.23
N PRO A 182 11.60 18.70 -27.41
CA PRO A 182 10.45 19.00 -28.26
C PRO A 182 9.67 17.75 -28.68
N GLU A 183 10.33 16.59 -28.69
CA GLU A 183 9.77 15.29 -29.06
C GLU A 183 9.21 14.50 -27.86
N ALA A 184 9.25 15.08 -26.65
CA ALA A 184 8.74 14.39 -25.46
C ALA A 184 7.27 13.96 -25.65
N PRO A 185 6.95 12.67 -25.40
CA PRO A 185 5.60 12.16 -25.57
C PRO A 185 4.63 12.82 -24.60
N ALA A 186 3.38 12.97 -25.02
CA ALA A 186 2.33 13.50 -24.17
C ALA A 186 1.70 12.36 -23.36
N LEU A 187 2.22 12.13 -22.16
CA LEU A 187 1.80 11.01 -21.31
C LEU A 187 0.43 11.28 -20.65
N PRO A 188 -0.52 10.32 -20.72
CA PRO A 188 -1.82 10.46 -20.08
C PRO A 188 -1.71 10.33 -18.56
N PHE A 189 -2.53 11.06 -17.82
CA PHE A 189 -2.55 10.99 -16.35
C PHE A 189 -3.00 9.61 -15.83
N ASP A 190 -3.97 9.03 -16.52
CA ASP A 190 -4.54 7.70 -16.28
C ASP A 190 -4.92 7.03 -17.60
N ALA A 191 -5.02 5.70 -17.60
CA ALA A 191 -5.48 4.95 -18.76
C ALA A 191 -6.90 5.40 -19.15
N GLY A 192 -7.06 5.92 -20.37
CA GLY A 192 -8.33 6.45 -20.88
C GLY A 192 -8.66 7.89 -20.47
N SER A 193 -7.80 8.57 -19.70
CA SER A 193 -7.97 9.99 -19.38
C SER A 193 -7.58 10.88 -20.56
N THR A 194 -8.34 11.97 -20.76
CA THR A 194 -7.94 13.05 -21.69
C THR A 194 -6.90 13.98 -21.08
N LEU A 195 -6.73 13.94 -19.76
CA LEU A 195 -5.72 14.72 -19.05
C LEU A 195 -4.32 14.17 -19.35
N LYS A 196 -3.41 15.08 -19.66
CA LYS A 196 -2.02 14.75 -19.97
C LYS A 196 -1.10 15.55 -19.07
N PHE A 197 0.05 14.96 -18.75
CA PHE A 197 1.13 15.69 -18.13
C PHE A 197 1.69 16.73 -19.11
N PRO A 198 2.13 17.90 -18.62
CA PRO A 198 2.84 18.84 -19.47
C PRO A 198 4.16 18.20 -19.92
N ARG A 199 4.59 18.51 -21.14
CA ARG A 199 5.82 17.93 -21.73
C ARG A 199 7.05 18.21 -20.89
N ASN A 200 7.09 19.37 -20.21
CA ASN A 200 8.16 19.72 -19.30
C ASN A 200 8.17 18.92 -18.00
N ALA A 201 7.25 17.97 -17.78
CA ALA A 201 7.32 17.04 -16.66
C ALA A 201 8.05 15.73 -17.02
N VAL A 202 8.27 15.47 -18.31
CA VAL A 202 8.80 14.20 -18.80
C VAL A 202 10.32 14.13 -18.58
N LEU A 203 10.77 13.10 -17.85
CA LEU A 203 12.16 12.81 -17.53
C LEU A 203 12.56 11.43 -18.08
N PRO A 204 13.85 11.21 -18.38
CA PRO A 204 14.37 9.89 -18.75
C PRO A 204 14.38 8.93 -17.56
N PHE A 205 14.30 7.62 -17.83
CA PHE A 205 14.30 6.57 -16.81
C PHE A 205 15.47 6.64 -15.84
N ARG A 206 16.64 7.13 -16.27
CA ARG A 206 17.78 7.35 -15.38
C ARG A 206 17.43 8.25 -14.20
N ASP A 207 16.77 9.37 -14.48
CA ASP A 207 16.46 10.38 -13.48
C ASP A 207 15.24 9.96 -12.64
N LEU A 208 14.26 9.29 -13.28
CA LEU A 208 13.14 8.67 -12.57
C LEU A 208 13.61 7.61 -11.58
N ARG A 209 14.52 6.72 -12.00
CA ARG A 209 15.10 5.68 -11.13
C ARG A 209 15.76 6.29 -9.89
N ALA A 210 16.61 7.29 -10.07
CA ALA A 210 17.25 7.98 -8.96
C ALA A 210 16.23 8.58 -7.97
N ALA A 211 15.17 9.21 -8.47
CA ALA A 211 14.10 9.74 -7.64
C ALA A 211 13.31 8.63 -6.92
N LEU A 212 12.99 7.54 -7.60
CA LEU A 212 12.26 6.42 -7.01
C LEU A 212 13.12 5.68 -5.96
N ASP A 213 14.41 5.52 -6.18
CA ASP A 213 15.37 4.97 -5.20
C ASP A 213 15.48 5.85 -3.94
N GLU A 214 15.42 7.18 -4.09
CA GLU A 214 15.28 8.09 -2.94
C GLU A 214 13.95 7.90 -2.23
N PHE A 215 12.85 7.89 -2.98
CA PHE A 215 11.51 7.74 -2.41
C PHE A 215 11.38 6.44 -1.61
N THR A 216 11.81 5.30 -2.17
CA THR A 216 11.71 3.99 -1.49
C THR A 216 12.52 3.91 -0.18
N ARG A 217 13.55 4.76 -0.02
CA ARG A 217 14.34 4.86 1.22
C ARG A 217 13.69 5.77 2.26
N SER A 218 13.25 6.96 1.88
CA SER A 218 12.82 8.00 2.83
C SER A 218 11.31 8.16 2.96
N GLY A 219 10.54 7.79 1.93
CA GLY A 219 9.13 8.13 1.79
C GLY A 219 8.86 9.63 1.59
N GLN A 220 9.90 10.44 1.48
CA GLN A 220 9.82 11.89 1.28
C GLN A 220 9.89 12.23 -0.21
N ARG A 221 9.42 13.43 -0.58
CA ARG A 221 9.52 13.92 -1.95
C ARG A 221 10.99 13.92 -2.40
N PRO A 222 11.36 13.16 -3.44
CA PRO A 222 12.75 13.02 -3.89
C PRO A 222 13.42 14.35 -4.24
N GLU A 223 14.70 14.50 -3.91
CA GLU A 223 15.52 15.67 -4.25
C GLU A 223 16.33 15.45 -5.53
N ALA A 224 16.49 14.20 -5.97
CA ALA A 224 17.17 13.83 -7.22
C ALA A 224 16.58 14.46 -8.49
N VAL A 225 15.35 14.98 -8.41
CA VAL A 225 14.63 15.63 -9.52
C VAL A 225 14.01 16.94 -9.08
N GLN A 226 13.79 17.84 -10.04
CA GLN A 226 13.04 19.08 -9.78
C GLN A 226 11.54 18.82 -9.83
N TRP A 227 10.79 19.64 -9.11
CA TRP A 227 9.34 19.55 -9.00
C TRP A 227 8.69 20.88 -9.37
N GLN A 228 7.50 20.80 -9.95
CA GLN A 228 6.63 21.95 -10.15
C GLN A 228 5.22 21.61 -9.61
N PRO A 229 4.45 22.59 -9.10
CA PRO A 229 3.10 22.33 -8.59
C PRO A 229 2.23 21.70 -9.69
N ALA A 230 1.52 20.62 -9.34
CA ALA A 230 0.53 20.06 -10.24
C ALA A 230 -0.62 21.06 -10.34
N ARG A 231 -0.77 21.69 -11.51
CA ARG A 231 -1.94 22.52 -11.80
C ARG A 231 -2.91 21.68 -12.63
N TRP A 232 -4.09 21.46 -12.08
CA TRP A 232 -5.19 20.80 -12.78
C TRP A 232 -6.11 21.88 -13.34
N GLY A 233 -5.90 22.25 -14.60
CA GLY A 233 -6.71 23.27 -15.28
C GLY A 233 -6.06 23.81 -16.55
N ASP A 234 -6.78 23.66 -17.66
CA ASP A 234 -6.69 24.23 -19.01
C ASP A 234 -5.30 24.58 -19.58
N ILE A 235 -4.77 23.65 -20.38
CA ILE A 235 -3.97 23.98 -21.58
C ILE A 235 -4.75 23.49 -22.80
#